data_AF-A0A2G6FPI1-F1
#
_entry.id   AF-A0A2G6FPI1-F1
#
_cell.length_a   1.000
_cell.length_b   1.000
_cell.length_c   1.000
_cell.angle_alpha   90.00
_cell.angle_beta   90.00
_cell.angle_gamma   90.00
#
_symmetry.space_group_name_H-M   'P 1'
#
loop_
_entity.id
_entity.type
_entity.pdbx_description
1 polymer ?
#
loop_
_entity_poly.entity_id
_entity_poly.type
_entity_poly.pdbx_seq_one_letter_code
_entity_poly.pdbx_strand_id
1 'polypeptide(L)'
;MTMILVDKPYVSGFLKETAQKYNLPVLATSNPENLGLSNEPFLKNSEQALGLLDREEPIIYTNSENTLEWISRNLGHTPLPARIEIFKNKVKFRQAMKPLFPDFYFQEIALSELGSIDTGKIPLPCIIKPSIGFFSIGVYKVSRRQQWPEIIQLLQKEMGSAA
;
A
#
# COMPACT_ATOMS: atom_id res chain seq x y z
N MET A 1 9.04 21.25 7.53
CA MET A 1 8.39 20.66 8.72
C MET A 1 7.99 19.25 8.35
N THR A 2 8.13 18.29 9.27
CA THR A 2 7.73 16.90 9.06
C THR A 2 6.45 16.62 9.82
N MET A 3 5.53 15.87 9.21
CA MET A 3 4.22 15.56 9.80
C MET A 3 3.97 14.06 9.83
N ILE A 4 3.23 13.59 10.83
CA ILE A 4 2.84 12.18 10.96
C ILE A 4 1.34 12.05 10.66
N LEU A 5 0.98 11.22 9.70
CA LEU A 5 -0.40 10.83 9.43
C LEU A 5 -0.62 9.46 10.07
N VAL A 6 -1.70 9.33 10.84
CA VAL A 6 -2.02 8.09 11.54
C VAL A 6 -3.42 7.59 11.24
N ASP A 7 -3.55 6.27 11.14
CA ASP A 7 -4.84 5.61 10.99
C ASP A 7 -4.81 4.22 11.65
N LYS A 8 -5.93 3.51 11.57
CA LYS A 8 -6.13 2.10 11.87
C LYS A 8 -5.02 1.24 11.24
N PRO A 9 -4.72 0.07 11.83
CA PRO A 9 -5.46 -0.56 12.93
C PRO A 9 -5.05 -0.04 14.32
N TYR A 10 -3.88 0.57 14.46
CA TYR A 10 -3.34 0.89 15.79
C TYR A 10 -2.26 1.98 15.72
N VAL A 11 -2.26 2.87 16.71
CA VAL A 11 -1.20 3.86 16.95
C VAL A 11 -0.46 3.47 18.23
N SER A 12 0.84 3.18 18.12
CA SER A 12 1.62 2.67 19.24
C SER A 12 1.82 3.72 20.33
N GLY A 13 1.91 3.26 21.59
CA GLY A 13 2.27 4.11 22.72
C GLY A 13 3.59 4.84 22.48
N PHE A 14 4.58 4.15 21.92
CA PHE A 14 5.86 4.75 21.50
C PHE A 14 5.68 5.91 20.52
N LEU A 15 4.80 5.80 19.52
CA LEU A 15 4.52 6.89 18.59
C LEU A 15 3.89 8.07 19.32
N LYS A 16 2.91 7.83 20.21
CA LYS A 16 2.24 8.86 21.01
C LYS A 16 3.22 9.62 21.90
N GLU A 17 4.02 8.87 22.67
CA GLU A 17 5.05 9.42 23.55
C GLU A 17 6.09 10.23 22.76
N THR A 18 6.50 9.73 21.58
CA THR A 18 7.44 10.43 20.70
C THR A 18 6.83 11.72 20.15
N ALA A 19 5.59 11.68 19.68
CA ALA A 19 4.88 12.85 19.16
C ALA A 19 4.71 13.92 20.24
N GLN A 20 4.37 13.52 21.46
CA GLN A 20 4.26 14.42 22.61
C GLN A 20 5.62 15.00 23.02
N LYS A 21 6.65 14.16 23.20
CA LYS A 21 7.99 14.57 23.64
C LYS A 21 8.63 15.59 22.72
N TYR A 22 8.45 15.44 21.41
CA TYR A 22 9.07 16.31 20.40
C TYR A 22 8.08 17.30 19.77
N ASN A 23 6.85 17.38 20.28
CA ASN A 23 5.78 18.24 19.75
C ASN A 23 5.59 18.08 18.22
N LEU A 24 5.60 16.83 17.74
CA LEU A 24 5.46 16.52 16.32
C LEU A 24 3.99 16.68 15.89
N PRO A 25 3.67 17.38 14.80
CA PRO A 25 2.29 17.50 14.35
C PRO A 25 1.78 16.15 13.85
N VAL A 26 0.61 15.74 14.35
CA VAL A 26 -0.06 14.49 13.96
C VAL A 26 -1.45 14.76 13.43
N LEU A 27 -1.82 14.14 12.31
CA LEU A 27 -3.21 14.07 11.82
C LEU A 27 -3.69 12.63 11.91
N ALA A 28 -4.82 12.42 12.58
CA ALA A 28 -5.58 11.18 12.43
C ALA A 28 -6.45 11.28 11.17
N THR A 29 -6.23 10.39 10.19
CA THR A 29 -7.00 10.38 8.93
C THR A 29 -8.34 9.66 9.06
N SER A 30 -8.55 8.96 10.17
CA SER A 30 -9.85 8.47 10.65
C SER A 30 -10.18 9.06 12.04
N ASN A 31 -11.33 8.70 12.62
CA ASN A 31 -11.75 9.23 13.92
C ASN A 31 -10.64 9.03 14.99
N PRO A 32 -10.08 10.12 15.56
CA PRO A 32 -9.00 10.05 16.55
C PRO A 32 -9.34 9.22 17.79
N GLU A 33 -10.62 9.19 18.19
CA GLU A 33 -11.08 8.44 19.37
C GLU A 33 -10.83 6.93 19.19
N ASN A 34 -11.07 6.42 17.99
CA ASN A 34 -10.83 5.01 17.64
C ASN A 34 -9.34 4.64 17.68
N LEU A 35 -8.45 5.63 17.66
CA LEU A 35 -6.99 5.46 17.75
C LEU A 35 -6.47 5.71 19.17
N GLY A 36 -7.37 6.05 20.11
CA GLY A 36 -7.02 6.47 21.46
C GLY A 36 -6.17 7.74 21.47
N LEU A 37 -6.46 8.69 20.59
CA LEU A 37 -5.78 9.98 20.47
C LEU A 37 -6.68 11.15 20.92
N SER A 38 -7.79 10.87 21.60
CA SER A 38 -8.72 11.90 22.05
C SER A 38 -8.01 12.97 22.86
N ASN A 39 -8.17 14.23 22.46
CA ASN A 39 -7.62 15.41 23.16
C ASN A 39 -6.08 15.47 23.27
N GLU A 40 -5.35 14.75 22.42
CA GLU A 40 -3.89 14.85 22.41
C GLU A 40 -3.41 16.22 21.88
N PRO A 41 -2.52 16.94 22.58
CA PRO A 41 -2.14 18.33 22.25
C PRO A 41 -1.37 18.46 20.94
N PHE A 42 -0.75 17.38 20.48
CA PHE A 42 -0.01 17.34 19.22
C PHE A 42 -0.92 17.14 17.99
N LEU A 43 -2.20 16.80 18.20
CA LEU A 43 -3.13 16.59 17.09
C LEU A 43 -3.39 17.90 16.33
N LYS A 44 -3.51 17.74 15.01
CA LYS A 44 -3.89 18.77 14.06
C LYS A 44 -5.17 18.35 13.36
N ASN A 45 -6.02 19.32 13.07
CA ASN A 45 -7.14 19.12 12.17
C ASN A 45 -6.67 19.13 10.70
N SER A 46 -7.55 18.76 9.77
CA SER A 46 -7.20 18.67 8.34
C SER A 46 -6.73 20.00 7.75
N GLU A 47 -7.30 21.14 8.16
CA GLU A 47 -6.91 22.46 7.67
C GLU A 47 -5.49 22.83 8.11
N GLN A 48 -5.18 22.64 9.39
CA GLN A 48 -3.83 22.81 9.93
C GLN A 48 -2.83 21.87 9.26
N ALA A 49 -3.22 20.62 9.01
CA ALA A 49 -2.40 19.65 8.30
C ALA A 49 -2.07 20.12 6.88
N LEU A 50 -3.09 20.56 6.13
CA LEU A 50 -2.92 21.09 4.78
C LEU A 50 -1.99 22.31 4.76
N GLY A 51 -2.16 23.26 5.69
CA GLY A 51 -1.25 24.41 5.80
C GLY A 51 0.21 24.03 6.12
N LEU A 52 0.43 22.97 6.90
CA LEU A 52 1.78 22.45 7.18
C LEU A 52 2.38 21.68 6.00
N LEU A 53 1.54 21.14 5.13
CA LEU A 53 1.90 20.29 3.98
C LEU A 53 1.88 21.05 2.65
N ASP A 54 1.47 22.33 2.65
CA ASP A 54 1.41 23.19 1.46
C ASP A 54 2.82 23.56 0.97
N ARG A 55 3.40 22.63 0.21
CA ARG A 55 4.72 22.71 -0.42
C ARG A 55 4.86 21.62 -1.45
N GLU A 56 5.80 21.82 -2.37
CA GLU A 56 6.04 20.91 -3.49
C GLU A 56 6.42 19.49 -3.02
N GLU A 57 7.32 19.38 -2.04
CA GLU A 57 7.76 18.10 -1.48
C GLU A 57 7.58 18.06 0.05
N PRO A 58 6.39 17.71 0.54
CA PRO A 58 6.16 17.57 1.97
C PRO A 58 6.76 16.26 2.50
N ILE A 59 7.32 16.30 3.71
CA ILE A 59 7.86 15.12 4.39
C ILE A 59 6.78 14.57 5.32
N ILE A 60 6.33 13.35 5.03
CA ILE A 60 5.25 12.67 5.74
C ILE A 60 5.73 11.31 6.25
N TYR A 61 5.47 11.02 7.52
CA TYR A 61 5.52 9.67 8.07
C TYR A 61 4.12 9.11 8.23
N THR A 62 3.97 7.80 8.05
CA THR A 62 2.69 7.12 8.29
C THR A 62 2.90 5.86 9.12
N ASN A 63 1.94 5.50 9.97
CA ASN A 63 1.93 4.23 10.69
C ASN A 63 1.24 3.10 9.89
N SER A 64 0.50 3.46 8.85
CA SER A 64 -0.41 2.56 8.15
C SER A 64 -0.68 3.04 6.74
N GLU A 65 -0.88 2.08 5.82
CA GLU A 65 -1.30 2.36 4.44
C GLU A 65 -2.71 2.94 4.35
N ASN A 66 -3.53 2.83 5.40
CA ASN A 66 -4.87 3.42 5.45
C ASN A 66 -4.84 4.95 5.29
N THR A 67 -3.71 5.59 5.60
CA THR A 67 -3.49 7.04 5.40
C THR A 67 -3.34 7.45 3.93
N LEU A 68 -3.00 6.50 3.03
CA LEU A 68 -2.63 6.81 1.65
C LEU A 68 -3.80 7.38 0.84
N GLU A 69 -5.03 7.00 1.18
CA GLU A 69 -6.23 7.54 0.55
C GLU A 69 -6.38 9.04 0.87
N TRP A 70 -6.13 9.44 2.12
CA TRP A 70 -6.13 10.84 2.52
C TRP A 70 -5.06 11.62 1.77
N ILE A 71 -3.84 11.08 1.66
CA ILE A 71 -2.75 11.71 0.91
C ILE A 71 -3.13 11.91 -0.56
N SER A 72 -3.69 10.87 -1.19
CA SER A 72 -4.07 10.92 -2.60
C SER A 72 -5.16 11.96 -2.88
N ARG A 73 -6.13 12.11 -1.96
CA ARG A 73 -7.22 13.09 -2.07
C ARG A 73 -6.77 14.52 -1.84
N ASN A 74 -5.88 14.75 -0.88
CA ASN A 74 -5.57 16.09 -0.37
C ASN A 74 -4.28 16.67 -0.94
N LEU A 75 -3.32 15.82 -1.32
CA LEU A 75 -2.00 16.21 -1.82
C LEU A 75 -1.81 15.85 -3.30
N GLY A 76 -2.91 15.86 -4.06
CA GLY A 76 -2.94 15.59 -5.51
C GLY A 76 -2.03 16.48 -6.35
N HIS A 77 -1.75 17.70 -5.86
CA HIS A 77 -0.86 18.67 -6.49
C HIS A 77 0.64 18.35 -6.26
N THR A 78 0.97 17.42 -5.36
CA THR A 78 2.35 17.03 -5.06
C THR A 78 2.75 15.77 -5.86
N PRO A 79 4.04 15.43 -5.93
CA PRO A 79 4.48 14.16 -6.52
C PRO A 79 4.10 12.91 -5.69
N LEU A 80 3.62 13.07 -4.45
CA LEU A 80 3.42 11.94 -3.53
C LEU A 80 2.42 10.90 -4.05
N PRO A 81 1.23 11.24 -4.59
CA PRO A 81 0.29 10.23 -5.07
C PRO A 81 0.87 9.37 -6.20
N ALA A 82 1.59 9.98 -7.14
CA ALA A 82 2.25 9.25 -8.22
C ALA A 82 3.36 8.32 -7.69
N ARG A 83 4.17 8.80 -6.72
CA ARG A 83 5.18 7.97 -6.05
C ARG A 83 4.53 6.79 -5.31
N ILE A 84 3.48 7.05 -4.53
CA ILE A 84 2.70 6.03 -3.81
C ILE A 84 2.19 4.97 -4.79
N GLU A 85 1.64 5.39 -5.93
CA GLU A 85 1.11 4.47 -6.94
C GLU A 85 2.17 3.50 -7.47
N ILE A 86 3.39 3.99 -7.75
CA ILE A 86 4.51 3.15 -8.19
C ILE A 86 4.82 2.07 -7.14
N PHE A 87 4.88 2.43 -5.85
CA PHE A 87 5.22 1.46 -4.79
C PHE A 87 4.06 0.54 -4.41
N LYS A 88 2.81 1.01 -4.49
CA LYS A 88 1.61 0.22 -4.16
C LYS A 88 1.24 -0.79 -5.24
N ASN A 89 1.52 -0.48 -6.50
CA ASN A 89 1.27 -1.39 -7.61
C ASN A 89 2.56 -2.16 -7.94
N LYS A 90 2.53 -3.47 -7.68
CA LYS A 90 3.69 -4.36 -7.88
C LYS A 90 4.12 -4.43 -9.35
N VAL A 91 3.21 -4.24 -10.31
CA VAL A 91 3.55 -4.22 -11.74
C VAL A 91 4.28 -2.92 -12.08
N LYS A 92 3.74 -1.76 -11.67
CA LYS A 92 4.40 -0.45 -11.86
C LYS A 92 5.78 -0.42 -11.20
N PHE A 93 5.89 -0.95 -9.97
CA PHE A 93 7.18 -1.10 -9.30
C PHE A 93 8.15 -1.95 -10.12
N ARG A 94 7.72 -3.09 -10.66
CA ARG A 94 8.59 -3.96 -11.48
C ARG A 94 9.02 -3.31 -12.78
N GLN A 95 8.12 -2.57 -13.43
CA GLN A 95 8.45 -1.77 -14.61
C GLN A 95 9.53 -0.72 -14.29
N ALA A 96 9.38 0.01 -13.17
CA ALA A 96 10.35 1.00 -12.73
C ALA A 96 11.74 0.39 -12.40
N MET A 97 11.76 -0.85 -11.90
CA MET A 97 12.99 -1.56 -11.53
C MET A 97 13.68 -2.28 -12.70
N LYS A 98 13.06 -2.32 -13.89
CA LYS A 98 13.59 -3.03 -15.06
C LYS A 98 15.02 -2.64 -15.45
N PRO A 99 15.44 -1.35 -15.39
CA PRO A 99 16.84 -0.99 -15.68
C PRO A 99 17.85 -1.62 -14.72
N LEU A 100 17.45 -1.91 -13.47
CA LEU A 100 18.31 -2.51 -12.45
C LEU A 100 18.26 -4.04 -12.47
N PHE A 101 17.14 -4.62 -12.92
CA PHE A 101 16.91 -6.07 -12.94
C PHE A 101 16.27 -6.49 -14.28
N PRO A 102 16.99 -6.38 -15.40
CA PRO A 102 16.44 -6.61 -16.73
C PRO A 102 15.96 -8.05 -16.95
N ASP A 103 16.60 -9.01 -16.29
CA ASP A 103 16.32 -10.45 -16.44
C ASP A 103 15.27 -10.96 -15.42
N PHE A 104 14.76 -10.10 -14.53
CA PHE A 104 13.75 -10.51 -13.56
C PHE A 104 12.39 -10.64 -14.26
N TYR A 105 11.96 -11.88 -14.49
CA TYR A 105 10.68 -12.19 -15.12
C TYR A 105 9.49 -11.66 -14.31
N PHE A 106 8.59 -10.94 -14.97
CA PHE A 106 7.24 -10.66 -14.48
C PHE A 106 6.28 -10.50 -15.64
N GLN A 107 5.00 -10.79 -15.40
CA GLN A 107 3.93 -10.61 -16.35
C GLN A 107 2.68 -10.15 -15.60
N GLU A 108 1.98 -9.15 -16.13
CA GLU A 108 0.64 -8.78 -15.68
C GLU A 108 -0.39 -9.57 -16.49
N ILE A 109 -1.34 -10.19 -15.80
CA ILE A 109 -2.37 -11.06 -16.39
C ILE A 109 -3.68 -10.75 -15.67
N ALA A 110 -4.77 -10.55 -16.42
CA ALA A 110 -6.08 -10.39 -15.81
C ALA A 110 -6.51 -11.71 -15.13
N LEU A 111 -7.18 -11.64 -13.98
CA LEU A 111 -7.63 -12.84 -13.26
C LEU A 111 -8.51 -13.75 -14.15
N SER A 112 -9.35 -13.15 -15.00
CA SER A 112 -10.22 -13.85 -15.94
C SER A 112 -9.47 -14.61 -17.03
N GLU A 113 -8.24 -14.21 -17.35
CA GLU A 113 -7.41 -14.81 -18.40
C GLU A 113 -6.46 -15.88 -17.85
N LEU A 114 -6.30 -15.98 -16.53
CA LEU A 114 -5.30 -16.83 -15.90
C LEU A 114 -5.45 -18.32 -16.25
N GLY A 115 -6.68 -18.77 -16.58
CA GLY A 115 -6.99 -20.13 -17.00
C GLY A 115 -6.75 -20.43 -18.49
N SER A 116 -6.56 -19.42 -19.33
CA SER A 116 -6.37 -19.59 -20.78
C SER A 116 -4.92 -19.38 -21.23
N ILE A 117 -4.02 -18.98 -20.33
CA ILE A 117 -2.62 -18.75 -20.69
C ILE A 117 -1.86 -20.05 -20.97
N ASP A 118 -0.84 -19.95 -21.83
CA ASP A 118 0.14 -21.01 -22.01
C ASP A 118 1.14 -21.04 -20.85
N THR A 119 0.85 -21.88 -19.85
CA THR A 119 1.72 -22.08 -18.68
C THR A 119 3.11 -22.63 -19.03
N GLY A 120 3.30 -23.20 -20.23
CA GLY A 120 4.59 -23.67 -20.72
C GLY A 120 5.61 -22.55 -20.91
N LYS A 121 5.13 -21.32 -21.14
CA LYS A 121 5.95 -20.10 -21.30
C LYS A 121 6.31 -19.42 -19.99
N ILE A 122 5.70 -19.82 -18.86
CA ILE A 122 5.96 -19.23 -17.55
C ILE A 122 7.17 -19.94 -16.91
N PRO A 123 8.26 -19.21 -16.57
CA PRO A 123 9.38 -19.79 -15.83
C PRO A 123 8.93 -20.30 -14.46
N LEU A 124 9.47 -21.44 -14.02
CA LEU A 124 9.18 -22.02 -12.70
C LEU A 124 10.46 -22.16 -11.86
N PRO A 125 10.37 -22.03 -10.53
CA PRO A 125 9.17 -21.67 -9.77
C PRO A 125 8.77 -20.21 -9.97
N CYS A 126 7.48 -19.89 -9.85
CA CYS A 126 6.98 -18.52 -9.89
C CYS A 126 6.02 -18.21 -8.74
N ILE A 127 5.76 -16.92 -8.53
CA ILE A 127 4.78 -16.41 -7.57
C ILE A 127 3.66 -15.72 -8.35
N ILE A 128 2.44 -16.23 -8.19
CA ILE A 128 1.23 -15.50 -8.57
C ILE A 128 0.83 -14.62 -7.39
N LYS A 129 0.52 -13.35 -7.66
CA LYS A 129 0.07 -12.41 -6.64
C LYS A 129 -0.72 -11.26 -7.26
N PRO A 130 -1.68 -10.65 -6.54
CA PRO A 130 -2.36 -9.44 -6.98
C PRO A 130 -1.37 -8.27 -7.17
N SER A 131 -1.60 -7.49 -8.24
CA SER A 131 -0.84 -6.26 -8.51
C SER A 131 -0.93 -5.28 -7.34
N ILE A 132 -2.13 -5.15 -6.76
CA ILE A 132 -2.42 -4.42 -5.52
C ILE A 132 -3.03 -5.41 -4.52
N GLY A 133 -2.55 -5.42 -3.28
CA GLY A 133 -3.05 -6.34 -2.25
C GLY A 133 -2.31 -6.21 -0.93
N PHE A 134 -2.86 -6.82 0.12
CA PHE A 134 -2.39 -6.75 1.50
C PHE A 134 -2.53 -8.13 2.19
N PHE A 135 -1.82 -8.36 3.29
CA PHE A 135 -1.85 -9.61 4.08
C PHE A 135 -1.61 -10.92 3.31
N SER A 136 -0.83 -10.88 2.23
CA SER A 136 -0.51 -12.07 1.40
C SER A 136 -1.73 -12.78 0.82
N ILE A 137 -2.90 -12.13 0.79
CA ILE A 137 -4.10 -12.66 0.13
C ILE A 137 -3.84 -12.78 -1.37
N GLY A 138 -4.23 -13.91 -1.97
CA GLY A 138 -4.00 -14.21 -3.38
C GLY A 138 -2.55 -14.49 -3.75
N VAL A 139 -1.65 -14.74 -2.78
CA VAL A 139 -0.23 -15.00 -3.07
C VAL A 139 0.05 -16.51 -3.07
N TYR A 140 0.42 -17.04 -4.22
CA TYR A 140 0.64 -18.47 -4.42
C TYR A 140 1.98 -18.75 -5.09
N LYS A 141 2.75 -19.69 -4.52
CA LYS A 141 3.94 -20.24 -5.17
C LYS A 141 3.56 -21.40 -6.08
N VAL A 142 3.89 -21.30 -7.36
CA VAL A 142 3.80 -22.40 -8.32
C VAL A 142 5.18 -23.02 -8.45
N SER A 143 5.32 -24.28 -8.04
CA SER A 143 6.58 -25.03 -8.21
C SER A 143 6.52 -26.01 -9.39
N ARG A 144 5.31 -26.46 -9.73
CA ARG A 144 5.05 -27.40 -10.84
C ARG A 144 3.82 -26.93 -11.63
N ARG A 145 3.87 -27.07 -12.96
CA ARG A 145 2.76 -26.65 -13.85
C ARG A 145 1.42 -27.27 -13.47
N GLN A 146 1.42 -28.51 -12.98
CA GLN A 146 0.22 -29.25 -12.60
C GLN A 146 -0.56 -28.59 -11.44
N GLN A 147 0.07 -27.69 -10.67
CA GLN A 147 -0.59 -26.95 -9.59
C GLN A 147 -1.45 -25.79 -10.10
N TRP A 148 -1.29 -25.39 -11.37
CA TRP A 148 -1.91 -24.19 -11.92
C TRP A 148 -3.45 -24.19 -11.83
N PRO A 149 -4.16 -25.27 -12.22
CA PRO A 149 -5.62 -25.29 -12.16
C PRO A 149 -6.18 -25.14 -10.73
N GLU A 150 -5.55 -25.80 -9.75
CA GLU A 150 -5.92 -25.70 -8.34
C GLU A 150 -5.72 -24.27 -7.81
N ILE A 151 -4.58 -23.65 -8.14
CA ILE A 151 -4.27 -22.28 -7.73
C ILE A 151 -5.27 -21.27 -8.32
N ILE A 152 -5.71 -21.45 -9.57
CA ILE A 152 -6.75 -20.60 -10.16
C ILE A 152 -8.05 -20.70 -9.37
N GLN A 153 -8.48 -21.91 -9.00
CA GLN A 153 -9.72 -22.10 -8.23
C GLN A 153 -9.63 -21.42 -6.85
N LEU A 154 -8.48 -21.54 -6.18
CA LEU A 154 -8.23 -20.86 -4.91
C LEU A 154 -8.26 -19.34 -5.07
N LEU A 155 -7.59 -18.80 -6.08
CA LEU A 155 -7.60 -17.37 -6.40
C LEU A 155 -9.01 -16.85 -6.71
N GLN A 156 -9.79 -17.57 -7.51
CA GLN A 156 -11.17 -17.21 -7.83
C GLN A 156 -12.05 -17.19 -6.57
N LYS A 157 -11.86 -18.15 -5.66
CA LYS A 157 -12.58 -18.17 -4.39
C LYS A 157 -12.18 -16.99 -3.50
N GLU A 158 -10.89 -16.74 -3.33
CA GLU A 158 -10.40 -15.64 -2.48
C GLU A 158 -10.77 -14.26 -3.02
N MET A 159 -10.60 -14.05 -4.33
CA MET A 159 -10.83 -12.75 -4.96
C MET A 159 -12.30 -12.53 -5.33
N GLY A 160 -13.06 -13.58 -5.61
CA GLY A 160 -14.51 -13.51 -5.87
C GLY A 160 -15.36 -13.34 -4.61
N SER A 161 -14.83 -13.70 -3.44
CA SER A 161 -15.47 -13.41 -2.13
C SER A 161 -15.15 -12.01 -1.60
N ALA A 162 -14.30 -11.25 -2.31
CA ALA A 162 -13.80 -9.94 -1.91
C ALA A 162 -14.38 -8.78 -2.74
N ALA A 163 -15.42 -9.04 -3.54
CA ALA A 163 -16.16 -8.07 -4.34
C ALA A 163 -17.56 -7.81 -3.76
#